data_AF-A0A832WB92-F1
#
_entry.id   AF-A0A832WB92-F1
#
_cell.length_a   1.000
_cell.length_b   1.000
_cell.length_c   1.000
_cell.angle_alpha   90.00
_cell.angle_beta   90.00
_cell.angle_gamma   90.00
#
_symmetry.space_group_name_H-M   'P 1'
#
loop_
_entity.id
_entity.type
_entity.pdbx_description
1 polymer ?
#
loop_
_entity_poly.entity_id
_entity_poly.type
_entity_poly.pdbx_seq_one_letter_code
_entity_poly.pdbx_strand_id
1 'polypeptide(L)'
;MQKQMSNLIEEYKQARPEYEEYTKKIYELICNLIKESSIKTYSVDKRTKGIENLEEKLCRKGNAYNQLSDITDLSGVRVVCYFSSEVEHIAKIIEQNFMIIPELSIDKKKLLDPDRFGYLSLHYVVKLSETRKNLLEYRKCQDLLCEIQIRSILQHSWAEIEHDLVPIRKV
;
A
#
# COMPACT_ATOMS: atom_id res chain seq x y z
N MET A 1 27.28 -2.81 4.29
CA MET A 1 26.30 -1.72 4.10
C MET A 1 25.89 -1.60 2.64
N GLN A 2 26.75 -1.10 1.74
CA GLN A 2 26.45 -1.05 0.29
C GLN A 2 26.10 -2.43 -0.31
N LYS A 3 26.83 -3.49 0.08
CA LYS A 3 26.59 -4.85 -0.44
C LYS A 3 25.17 -5.39 -0.16
N GLN A 4 24.61 -5.13 1.03
CA GLN A 4 23.25 -5.61 1.38
C GLN A 4 22.18 -4.85 0.60
N MET A 5 22.32 -3.53 0.49
CA MET A 5 21.43 -2.70 -0.32
C MET A 5 21.48 -3.12 -1.80
N SER A 6 22.67 -3.30 -2.37
CA SER A 6 22.84 -3.79 -3.74
C SER A 6 22.21 -5.16 -3.95
N ASN A 7 22.34 -6.09 -2.99
CA ASN A 7 21.69 -7.39 -3.09
C ASN A 7 20.16 -7.29 -3.15
N LEU A 8 19.53 -6.48 -2.28
CA LEU A 8 18.09 -6.27 -2.29
C LEU A 8 17.59 -5.64 -3.60
N ILE A 9 18.37 -4.71 -4.16
CA ILE A 9 18.04 -4.07 -5.44
C ILE A 9 18.05 -5.12 -6.57
N GLU A 10 19.08 -5.96 -6.64
CA GLU A 10 19.18 -7.01 -7.67
C GLU A 10 18.11 -8.08 -7.50
N GLU A 11 17.84 -8.51 -6.27
CA GLU A 11 16.74 -9.42 -5.95
C GLU A 11 15.39 -8.84 -6.40
N TYR A 12 15.15 -7.56 -6.09
CA TYR A 12 13.92 -6.89 -6.52
C TYR A 12 13.84 -6.75 -8.03
N LYS A 13 14.92 -6.43 -8.74
CA LYS A 13 14.93 -6.37 -10.21
C LYS A 13 14.45 -7.68 -10.83
N GLN A 14 14.89 -8.81 -10.28
CA GLN A 14 14.49 -10.14 -10.75
C GLN A 14 13.04 -10.46 -10.39
N ALA A 15 12.60 -10.14 -9.17
CA ALA A 15 11.25 -10.42 -8.69
C ALA A 15 10.19 -9.41 -9.17
N ARG A 16 10.59 -8.24 -9.67
CA ARG A 16 9.68 -7.12 -10.01
C ARG A 16 8.54 -7.51 -10.97
N PRO A 17 8.74 -8.34 -12.00
CA PRO A 17 7.62 -8.80 -12.84
C PRO A 17 6.52 -9.53 -12.04
N GLU A 18 6.89 -10.29 -11.01
CA GLU A 18 5.93 -10.97 -10.12
C GLU A 18 5.17 -9.96 -9.25
N TYR A 19 5.85 -8.92 -8.75
CA TYR A 19 5.19 -7.82 -8.04
C TYR A 19 4.26 -7.01 -8.96
N GLU A 20 4.60 -6.81 -10.24
CA GLU A 20 3.72 -6.16 -11.22
C GLU A 20 2.44 -6.97 -11.47
N GLU A 21 2.58 -8.27 -11.67
CA GLU A 21 1.46 -9.18 -11.82
C GLU A 21 0.59 -9.20 -10.56
N TYR A 22 1.20 -9.30 -9.38
CA TYR A 22 0.49 -9.29 -8.11
C TYR A 22 -0.26 -7.99 -7.87
N THR A 23 0.41 -6.83 -8.04
CA THR A 23 -0.22 -5.50 -7.94
C THR A 23 -1.42 -5.40 -8.88
N LYS A 24 -1.31 -5.90 -10.12
CA LYS A 24 -2.43 -5.90 -11.07
C LYS A 24 -3.61 -6.75 -10.57
N LYS A 25 -3.36 -7.96 -10.07
CA LYS A 25 -4.42 -8.84 -9.56
C LYS A 25 -5.11 -8.28 -8.32
N ILE A 26 -4.35 -7.70 -7.39
CA ILE A 26 -4.92 -7.08 -6.18
C ILE A 26 -5.75 -5.86 -6.55
N TYR A 27 -5.27 -5.03 -7.47
CA TYR A 27 -6.04 -3.92 -8.02
C TYR A 27 -7.36 -4.38 -8.65
N GLU A 28 -7.35 -5.38 -9.53
CA GLU A 28 -8.56 -5.91 -10.16
C GLU A 28 -9.54 -6.48 -9.14
N LEU A 29 -9.04 -7.20 -8.13
CA LEU A 29 -9.84 -7.71 -7.03
C LEU A 29 -10.51 -6.57 -6.24
N ILE A 30 -9.76 -5.55 -5.85
CA ILE A 30 -10.30 -4.39 -5.12
C ILE A 30 -11.36 -3.67 -5.94
N CYS A 31 -11.12 -3.43 -7.23
CA CYS A 31 -12.09 -2.81 -8.12
C CYS A 31 -13.40 -3.62 -8.19
N ASN A 32 -13.32 -4.94 -8.29
CA ASN A 32 -14.49 -5.80 -8.32
C ASN A 32 -15.26 -5.77 -6.99
N LEU A 33 -14.57 -5.87 -5.86
CA LEU A 33 -15.19 -5.81 -4.54
C LEU A 33 -15.90 -4.47 -4.27
N ILE A 34 -15.27 -3.36 -4.64
CA ILE A 34 -15.88 -2.02 -4.52
C ILE A 34 -17.11 -1.92 -5.40
N LYS A 35 -17.04 -2.41 -6.66
CA LYS A 35 -18.17 -2.38 -7.60
C LYS A 35 -19.36 -3.19 -7.08
N GLU A 36 -19.14 -4.37 -6.52
CA GLU A 36 -20.19 -5.21 -5.92
C GLU A 36 -20.87 -4.52 -4.72
N SER A 37 -20.12 -3.75 -3.94
CA SER A 37 -20.64 -3.01 -2.80
C SER A 37 -21.42 -1.73 -3.14
N SER A 38 -21.51 -1.36 -4.43
CA SER A 38 -22.17 -0.13 -4.90
C SER A 38 -21.61 1.17 -4.29
N ILE A 39 -20.38 1.16 -3.80
CA ILE A 39 -19.68 2.35 -3.30
C ILE A 39 -19.10 3.14 -4.47
N LYS A 40 -19.30 4.46 -4.48
CA LYS A 40 -18.68 5.34 -5.46
C LYS A 40 -17.28 5.73 -5.00
N THR A 41 -16.29 5.50 -5.86
CA THR A 41 -14.93 5.99 -5.69
C THR A 41 -14.60 7.06 -6.71
N TYR A 42 -13.72 7.99 -6.36
CA TYR A 42 -13.15 8.97 -7.28
C TYR A 42 -12.12 8.30 -8.20
N SER A 43 -11.14 7.61 -7.62
CA SER A 43 -10.14 6.84 -8.36
C SER A 43 -9.70 5.60 -7.60
N VAL A 44 -9.26 4.59 -8.35
CA VAL A 44 -8.48 3.48 -7.82
C VAL A 44 -7.24 3.40 -8.70
N ASP A 45 -6.08 3.49 -8.06
CA ASP A 45 -4.78 3.52 -8.73
C ASP A 45 -3.92 2.39 -8.19
N LYS A 46 -3.03 1.86 -9.04
CA LYS A 46 -2.08 0.82 -8.65
C LYS A 46 -0.66 1.27 -8.91
N ARG A 47 0.27 0.86 -8.05
CA ARG A 47 1.69 1.19 -8.17
C ARG A 47 2.52 -0.01 -7.75
N THR A 48 3.40 -0.45 -8.65
CA THR A 48 4.54 -1.29 -8.28
C THR A 48 5.76 -0.39 -8.17
N LYS A 49 6.54 -0.53 -7.09
CA LYS A 49 7.65 0.38 -6.80
C LYS A 49 8.70 0.33 -7.93
N GLY A 50 9.13 1.49 -8.41
CA GLY A 50 10.24 1.57 -9.36
C GLY A 50 11.57 1.25 -8.67
N ILE A 51 12.56 0.79 -9.43
CA ILE A 51 13.89 0.45 -8.91
C ILE A 51 14.53 1.68 -8.25
N GLU A 52 14.56 2.82 -8.93
CA GLU A 52 15.12 4.08 -8.41
C GLU A 52 14.44 4.51 -7.10
N ASN A 53 13.11 4.39 -7.03
CA ASN A 53 12.35 4.70 -5.82
C ASN A 53 12.66 3.74 -4.66
N LEU A 54 13.01 2.49 -4.97
CA LEU A 54 13.47 1.53 -3.96
C LEU A 54 14.88 1.93 -3.48
N GLU A 55 15.79 2.25 -4.38
CA GLU A 55 17.15 2.70 -4.06
C GLU A 55 17.14 3.91 -3.13
N GLU A 56 16.35 4.94 -3.45
CA GLU A 56 16.18 6.11 -2.60
C GLU A 56 15.64 5.74 -1.21
N LYS A 57 14.67 4.82 -1.13
CA LYS A 57 14.09 4.37 0.13
C LYS A 57 15.12 3.63 0.99
N LEU A 58 15.91 2.75 0.39
CA LEU A 58 16.98 2.01 1.08
C LEU A 58 18.08 2.97 1.56
N CYS A 59 18.48 3.94 0.74
CA CYS A 59 19.43 4.98 1.15
C CYS A 59 18.94 5.79 2.35
N ARG A 60 17.65 6.17 2.38
CA ARG A 60 17.06 6.96 3.49
C ARG A 60 16.88 6.15 4.78
N LYS A 61 16.58 4.86 4.69
CA LYS A 61 16.26 4.00 5.83
C LYS A 61 17.42 3.12 6.30
N GLY A 62 18.56 3.13 5.59
CA GLY A 62 19.75 2.37 5.95
C GLY A 62 19.49 0.86 6.05
N ASN A 63 19.98 0.24 7.12
CA ASN A 63 19.88 -1.21 7.35
C ASN A 63 18.55 -1.65 8.00
N ALA A 64 17.47 -0.88 7.83
CA ALA A 64 16.16 -1.24 8.40
C ALA A 64 15.52 -2.47 7.72
N TYR A 65 16.03 -2.88 6.55
CA TYR A 65 15.49 -3.98 5.75
C TYR A 65 16.57 -5.02 5.47
N ASN A 66 16.26 -6.28 5.74
CA ASN A 66 17.15 -7.43 5.54
C ASN A 66 16.74 -8.28 4.33
N GLN A 67 15.46 -8.28 3.99
CA GLN A 67 14.84 -9.05 2.90
C GLN A 67 13.73 -8.22 2.23
N LEU A 68 13.33 -8.59 1.01
CA LEU A 68 12.28 -7.88 0.27
C LEU A 68 10.94 -7.83 1.01
N SER A 69 10.61 -8.89 1.76
CA SER A 69 9.38 -8.97 2.55
C SER A 69 9.31 -7.98 3.71
N ASP A 70 10.43 -7.38 4.12
CA ASP A 70 10.43 -6.28 5.10
C ASP A 70 9.93 -4.96 4.48
N ILE A 71 9.87 -4.88 3.16
CA ILE A 71 9.49 -3.69 2.41
C ILE A 71 8.03 -3.83 1.96
N THR A 72 7.14 -3.22 2.73
CA THR A 72 5.68 -3.40 2.58
C THR A 72 5.06 -2.73 1.35
N ASP A 73 5.74 -1.73 0.77
CA ASP A 73 5.23 -0.86 -0.31
C ASP A 73 5.84 -1.19 -1.68
N LEU A 74 6.30 -2.43 -1.89
CA LEU A 74 6.75 -2.91 -3.20
C LEU A 74 5.57 -3.05 -4.18
N SER A 75 4.43 -3.52 -3.67
CA SER A 75 3.14 -3.53 -4.35
C SER A 75 2.15 -2.66 -3.59
N GLY A 76 1.41 -1.79 -4.28
CA GLY A 76 0.44 -0.92 -3.63
C GLY A 76 -0.78 -0.59 -4.49
N VAL A 77 -1.91 -0.40 -3.80
CA VAL A 77 -3.17 0.09 -4.37
C VAL A 77 -3.66 1.28 -3.57
N ARG A 78 -4.03 2.35 -4.26
CA ARG A 78 -4.61 3.55 -3.66
C ARG A 78 -6.06 3.66 -4.06
N VAL A 79 -6.93 3.80 -3.08
CA VAL A 79 -8.37 4.03 -3.28
C VAL A 79 -8.69 5.43 -2.78
N VAL A 80 -9.16 6.27 -3.69
CA VAL A 80 -9.61 7.64 -3.39
C VAL A 80 -11.13 7.68 -3.49
N CYS A 81 -11.78 8.04 -2.39
CA CYS A 81 -13.23 8.17 -2.26
C CYS A 81 -13.63 9.65 -2.37
N TYR A 82 -14.92 9.93 -2.57
CA TYR A 82 -15.39 11.33 -2.57
C TYR A 82 -15.46 11.88 -1.14
N PHE A 83 -15.91 11.07 -0.20
CA PHE A 83 -16.20 11.44 1.18
C PHE A 83 -15.44 10.56 2.18
N SER A 84 -15.19 11.10 3.37
CA SER A 84 -14.52 10.36 4.45
C SER A 84 -15.36 9.19 4.98
N SER A 85 -16.69 9.27 4.92
CA SER A 85 -17.58 8.17 5.34
C SER A 85 -17.39 6.90 4.51
N GLU A 86 -16.98 7.04 3.24
CA GLU A 86 -16.77 5.90 2.33
C GLU A 86 -15.47 5.16 2.68
N VAL A 87 -14.49 5.84 3.26
CA VAL A 87 -13.21 5.23 3.69
C VAL A 87 -13.47 4.05 4.63
N GLU A 88 -14.41 4.20 5.56
CA GLU A 88 -14.74 3.13 6.52
C GLU A 88 -15.45 1.95 5.87
N HIS A 89 -16.30 2.21 4.88
CA HIS A 89 -16.99 1.14 4.16
C HIS A 89 -15.99 0.32 3.33
N ILE A 90 -15.05 0.99 2.66
CA ILE A 90 -13.99 0.30 1.91
C ILE A 90 -13.05 -0.43 2.86
N ALA A 91 -12.69 0.15 4.01
CA ALA A 91 -11.88 -0.52 5.02
C ALA A 91 -12.48 -1.87 5.44
N LYS A 92 -13.79 -1.91 5.72
CA LYS A 92 -14.50 -3.15 6.06
C LYS A 92 -14.47 -4.18 4.93
N ILE A 93 -14.61 -3.75 3.68
CA ILE A 93 -14.51 -4.65 2.52
C ILE A 93 -13.11 -5.27 2.44
N ILE A 94 -12.06 -4.48 2.68
CA ILE A 94 -10.68 -4.97 2.69
C ILE A 94 -10.47 -5.94 3.86
N GLU A 95 -10.91 -5.60 5.06
CA GLU A 95 -10.84 -6.45 6.27
C GLU A 95 -11.52 -7.82 6.07
N GLN A 96 -12.61 -7.87 5.31
CA GLN A 96 -13.35 -9.11 5.03
C GLN A 96 -12.69 -10.00 3.97
N ASN A 97 -11.90 -9.42 3.06
CA ASN A 97 -11.40 -10.12 1.88
C ASN A 97 -9.91 -10.44 1.94
N PHE A 98 -9.16 -9.75 2.81
CA PHE A 98 -7.72 -9.84 2.93
C PHE A 98 -7.30 -10.17 4.36
N MET A 99 -6.13 -10.77 4.49
CA MET A 99 -5.46 -10.91 5.78
C MET A 99 -4.67 -9.64 6.05
N ILE A 100 -5.13 -8.82 6.99
CA ILE A 100 -4.41 -7.61 7.41
C ILE A 100 -3.27 -8.00 8.35
N ILE A 101 -2.12 -7.32 8.22
CA ILE A 101 -0.98 -7.41 9.13
C ILE A 101 -1.00 -6.16 10.02
N PRO A 102 -1.57 -6.21 11.24
CA PRO A 102 -1.82 -5.02 12.04
C PRO A 102 -0.55 -4.27 12.45
N GLU A 103 0.54 -4.98 12.71
CA GLU A 103 1.84 -4.44 13.13
C GLU A 103 2.56 -3.64 12.03
N LEU A 104 2.22 -3.90 10.76
CA LEU A 104 2.74 -3.17 9.60
C LEU A 104 1.72 -2.15 9.07
N SER A 105 0.48 -2.20 9.55
CA SER A 105 -0.59 -1.33 9.13
C SER A 105 -0.62 -0.06 9.98
N ILE A 106 -0.99 1.05 9.36
CA ILE A 106 -1.10 2.33 10.04
C ILE A 106 -2.57 2.72 10.09
N ASP A 107 -3.22 2.38 11.20
CA ASP A 107 -4.52 2.92 11.55
C ASP A 107 -4.35 4.17 12.41
N LYS A 108 -4.26 5.31 11.72
CA LYS A 108 -4.08 6.60 12.37
C LYS A 108 -5.34 7.11 13.10
N LYS A 109 -6.46 6.38 13.11
CA LYS A 109 -7.63 6.70 13.96
C LYS A 109 -7.30 6.63 15.45
N LYS A 110 -6.26 5.88 15.85
CA LYS A 110 -5.83 5.74 17.26
C LYS A 110 -4.86 6.85 17.72
N LEU A 111 -4.42 7.73 16.82
CA LEU A 111 -3.55 8.88 17.13
C LEU A 111 -4.42 10.13 17.20
N LEU A 112 -5.14 10.27 18.32
CA LEU A 112 -6.15 11.29 18.59
C LEU A 112 -5.59 12.73 18.58
N ASP A 113 -5.96 13.50 17.56
CA ASP A 113 -6.22 14.94 17.67
C ASP A 113 -7.28 15.35 16.61
N PRO A 114 -8.53 15.62 17.02
CA PRO A 114 -9.61 16.01 16.10
C PRO A 114 -9.36 17.34 15.38
N ASP A 115 -8.47 18.19 15.92
CA ASP A 115 -8.26 19.57 15.47
C ASP A 115 -7.13 19.72 14.44
N ARG A 116 -6.40 18.64 14.11
CA ARG A 116 -5.52 18.65 12.95
C ARG A 116 -6.33 18.37 11.69
N PHE A 117 -6.56 19.43 10.91
CA PHE A 117 -7.04 19.37 9.52
C PHE A 117 -6.15 18.43 8.71
N GLY A 118 -6.50 17.14 8.69
CA GLY A 118 -5.60 16.12 8.18
C GLY A 118 -6.03 14.73 8.54
N TYR A 119 -7.34 14.45 8.48
CA TYR A 119 -7.92 13.11 8.64
C TYR A 119 -6.98 12.11 7.96
N LEU A 120 -6.36 11.27 8.75
CA LEU A 120 -5.16 10.58 8.34
C LEU A 120 -5.53 9.42 7.41
N SER A 121 -4.80 9.29 6.32
CA SER A 121 -4.99 8.20 5.34
C SER A 121 -4.90 6.83 6.03
N LEU A 122 -5.81 5.93 5.72
CA LEU A 122 -5.81 4.57 6.25
C LEU A 122 -4.89 3.69 5.40
N HIS A 123 -3.87 3.09 6.01
CA HIS A 123 -2.89 2.26 5.29
C HIS A 123 -2.94 0.84 5.84
N TYR A 124 -3.39 -0.10 5.03
CA TYR A 124 -3.37 -1.52 5.36
C TYR A 124 -2.26 -2.23 4.60
N VAL A 125 -1.42 -2.94 5.33
CA VAL A 125 -0.51 -3.93 4.75
C VAL A 125 -1.22 -5.27 4.80
N VAL A 126 -1.42 -5.88 3.63
CA VAL A 126 -2.24 -7.07 3.50
C VAL A 126 -1.52 -8.21 2.79
N LYS A 127 -1.99 -9.42 3.09
CA LYS A 127 -1.83 -10.63 2.29
C LYS A 127 -3.18 -11.10 1.77
N LEU A 128 -3.16 -11.98 0.77
CA LEU A 128 -4.35 -12.71 0.37
C LEU A 128 -4.92 -13.50 1.56
N SER A 129 -6.25 -13.58 1.64
CA SER A 129 -6.92 -14.43 2.62
C SER A 129 -6.59 -15.91 2.38
N GLU A 130 -6.77 -16.73 3.42
CA GLU A 130 -6.51 -18.18 3.40
C GLU A 130 -7.23 -18.88 2.24
N THR A 131 -8.45 -18.45 1.93
CA THR A 131 -9.23 -18.99 0.82
C THR A 131 -8.63 -18.63 -0.54
N ARG A 132 -8.19 -17.37 -0.72
CA ARG A 132 -7.69 -16.88 -2.01
C ARG A 132 -6.26 -17.33 -2.29
N LYS A 133 -5.40 -17.41 -1.27
CA LYS A 133 -3.99 -17.79 -1.44
C LYS A 133 -3.82 -19.21 -2.01
N ASN A 134 -4.80 -20.08 -1.77
CA ASN A 134 -4.82 -21.46 -2.25
C ASN A 134 -5.31 -21.60 -3.71
N LEU A 135 -5.81 -20.53 -4.34
CA LEU A 135 -6.24 -20.57 -5.74
C LEU A 135 -5.03 -20.58 -6.68
N LEU A 136 -5.18 -21.28 -7.81
CA LEU A 136 -4.09 -21.52 -8.76
C LEU A 136 -3.50 -20.22 -9.32
N GLU A 137 -4.34 -19.23 -9.57
CA GLU A 137 -3.92 -17.92 -10.07
C GLU A 137 -3.06 -17.13 -9.08
N TYR A 138 -3.09 -17.45 -7.79
CA TYR A 138 -2.34 -16.73 -6.74
C TYR A 138 -1.13 -17.50 -6.21
N ARG A 139 -0.94 -18.77 -6.61
CA ARG A 139 0.14 -19.64 -6.09
C ARG A 139 1.53 -19.00 -6.13
N LYS A 140 1.83 -18.24 -7.18
CA LYS A 140 3.15 -17.57 -7.35
C LYS A 140 3.33 -16.32 -6.48
N CYS A 141 2.25 -15.74 -5.97
CA CYS A 141 2.28 -14.46 -5.25
C CYS A 141 1.62 -14.53 -3.86
N GLN A 142 1.38 -15.73 -3.34
CA GLN A 142 0.67 -15.99 -2.09
C GLN A 142 1.32 -15.32 -0.85
N ASP A 143 2.63 -15.13 -0.87
CA ASP A 143 3.41 -14.59 0.26
C ASP A 143 3.74 -13.11 0.10
N LEU A 144 3.39 -12.50 -1.03
CA LEU A 144 3.69 -11.10 -1.31
C LEU A 144 2.78 -10.16 -0.51
N LEU A 145 3.37 -9.07 -0.04
CA LEU A 145 2.64 -8.01 0.66
C LEU A 145 2.12 -6.97 -0.33
N CYS A 146 0.95 -6.41 -0.01
CA CYS A 146 0.45 -5.23 -0.71
C CYS A 146 0.03 -4.16 0.30
N GLU A 147 0.48 -2.92 0.08
CA GLU A 147 0.01 -1.76 0.82
C GLU A 147 -1.23 -1.16 0.14
N ILE A 148 -2.37 -1.18 0.84
CA ILE A 148 -3.62 -0.58 0.41
C ILE A 148 -3.81 0.75 1.16
N GLN A 149 -3.89 1.85 0.43
CA GLN A 149 -4.10 3.18 0.98
C GLN A 149 -5.52 3.65 0.65
N ILE A 150 -6.33 3.91 1.67
CA ILE A 150 -7.72 4.36 1.51
C ILE A 150 -7.82 5.81 2.01
N ARG A 151 -8.32 6.71 1.15
CA ARG A 151 -8.39 8.15 1.41
C ARG A 151 -9.65 8.74 0.77
N SER A 152 -10.13 9.87 1.26
CA SER A 152 -11.06 10.76 0.55
C SER A 152 -10.29 11.73 -0.35
N ILE A 153 -10.99 12.40 -1.26
CA ILE A 153 -10.39 13.37 -2.17
C ILE A 153 -9.70 14.50 -1.40
N LEU A 154 -10.30 15.00 -0.31
CA LEU A 154 -9.68 16.04 0.52
C LEU A 154 -8.43 15.53 1.22
N GLN A 155 -8.44 14.30 1.74
CA GLN A 155 -7.26 13.69 2.35
C GLN A 155 -6.15 13.44 1.31
N HIS A 156 -6.53 13.09 0.08
CA HIS A 156 -5.60 12.91 -1.02
C HIS A 156 -4.98 14.25 -1.42
N SER A 157 -5.78 15.29 -1.68
CA SER A 157 -5.31 16.63 -2.02
C SER A 157 -4.41 17.21 -0.93
N TRP A 158 -4.79 17.07 0.34
CA TRP A 158 -3.95 17.53 1.44
C TRP A 158 -2.60 16.81 1.50
N ALA A 159 -2.58 15.49 1.28
CA ALA A 159 -1.33 14.74 1.29
C ALA A 159 -0.39 15.09 0.12
N GLU A 160 -0.93 15.41 -1.05
CA GLU A 160 -0.12 15.92 -2.18
C GLU A 160 0.43 17.32 -1.85
N ILE A 161 -0.40 18.21 -1.28
CA ILE A 161 0.04 19.54 -0.82
C ILE A 161 1.11 19.42 0.26
N GLU A 162 0.94 18.57 1.27
CA GLU A 162 1.94 18.34 2.33
C GLU A 162 3.24 17.79 1.75
N HIS A 163 3.14 16.86 0.79
CA HIS A 163 4.31 16.33 0.10
C HIS A 163 5.08 17.43 -0.66
N ASP A 164 4.37 18.39 -1.26
CA ASP A 164 4.97 19.53 -1.97
C ASP A 164 5.46 20.65 -1.02
N LEU A 165 4.78 20.86 0.10
CA LEU A 165 5.10 21.90 1.10
C LEU A 165 6.20 21.50 2.08
N VAL A 166 6.54 20.22 2.20
CA VAL A 166 7.69 19.75 2.98
C VAL A 166 8.87 19.58 2.02
N PRO A 167 9.65 20.64 1.74
CA PRO A 167 10.93 20.46 1.08
C PRO A 167 11.78 19.62 2.03
N ILE A 168 12.12 18.42 1.58
CA ILE A 168 13.28 17.62 1.97
C ILE A 168 14.00 18.19 3.21
N ARG A 169 13.60 17.78 4.42
CA ARG A 169 14.53 17.81 5.56
C ARG A 169 15.58 16.73 5.28
N LYS A 170 16.55 17.09 4.43
CA LYS A 170 17.90 16.52 4.39
C LYS A 170 18.52 16.91 5.73
N VAL A 171 18.43 16.02 6.70
CA VAL A 171 19.33 15.98 7.85
C VAL A 171 19.96 14.61 7.84
#